data_AF-A0A8X8GQU0-F1
#
_entry.id   AF-A0A8X8GQU0-F1
#
_cell.length_a   1.000
_cell.length_b   1.000
_cell.length_c   1.000
_cell.angle_alpha   90.00
_cell.angle_beta   90.00
_cell.angle_gamma   90.00
#
_symmetry.space_group_name_H-M   'P 1'
#
loop_
_entity.id
_entity.type
_entity.pdbx_description
1 polymer ?
#
loop_
_entity_poly.entity_id
_entity_poly.type
_entity_poly.pdbx_seq_one_letter_code
_entity_poly.pdbx_strand_id
1 'polypeptide(L)' 'MTREEYEQKLDDVTDEYMQVYGDTPEDILKDEMTDYEKIKAIEQAIQKR' A
#
# COMPACT_ATOMS: atom_id res chain seq x y z
N MET A 1 -14.73 2.48 6.64
CA MET A 1 -13.76 3.51 6.30
C MET A 1 -14.39 4.48 5.33
N THR A 2 -14.32 5.77 5.61
CA THR A 2 -14.60 6.84 4.66
C THR A 2 -13.51 6.85 3.58
N ARG A 3 -13.72 7.61 2.51
CA ARG A 3 -12.70 7.80 1.47
C ARG A 3 -11.40 8.39 2.04
N GLU A 4 -11.51 9.37 2.93
CA GLU A 4 -10.35 10.00 3.59
C GLU A 4 -9.56 8.98 4.44
N GLU A 5 -10.25 8.09 5.16
CA GLU A 5 -9.60 7.03 5.93
C GLU A 5 -8.85 6.02 5.04
N TYR A 6 -9.35 5.77 3.82
CA TYR A 6 -8.67 4.92 2.84
C TYR A 6 -7.42 5.60 2.25
N GLU A 7 -7.53 6.87 1.88
CA GLU A 7 -6.41 7.64 1.33
C GLU A 7 -5.27 7.76 2.36
N GLN A 8 -5.60 8.06 3.63
CA GLN A 8 -4.62 8.11 4.70
C GLN A 8 -3.97 6.74 4.94
N LYS A 9 -4.76 5.67 4.98
CA LYS A 9 -4.20 4.32 5.19
C LYS A 9 -3.30 3.90 4.03
N LEU A 10 -3.64 4.27 2.79
CA LEU A 10 -2.81 3.96 1.63
C LEU A 10 -1.46 4.68 1.70
N ASP A 11 -1.44 5.94 2.16
CA ASP A 11 -0.22 6.70 2.41
C ASP A 11 0.65 6.02 3.47
N ASP A 12 0.05 5.70 4.63
CA ASP A 12 0.74 5.04 5.76
C ASP A 12 1.44 3.73 5.35
N VAL A 13 0.73 2.85 4.64
CA VAL A 13 1.30 1.55 4.23
C VAL A 13 2.32 1.71 3.10
N THR A 14 2.17 2.72 2.25
CA THR A 14 3.15 3.03 1.19
C THR A 14 4.45 3.54 1.81
N ASP A 15 4.36 4.42 2.81
CA ASP A 15 5.51 4.88 3.59
C ASP A 15 6.21 3.74 4.32
N GLU A 16 5.45 2.84 4.94
CA GLU A 16 6.01 1.66 5.58
C GLU A 16 6.73 0.75 4.57
N TYR A 17 6.12 0.52 3.40
CA TYR A 17 6.77 -0.23 2.32
C TYR A 17 8.08 0.41 1.88
N MET A 18 8.10 1.74 1.69
CA MET A 18 9.31 2.47 1.34
C MET A 18 10.39 2.38 2.43
N GLN A 19 10.02 2.42 3.71
CA GLN A 19 10.98 2.24 4.81
C GLN A 19 11.57 0.82 4.84
N VAL A 20 10.75 -0.18 4.52
CA VAL A 20 11.15 -1.59 4.52
C VAL A 20 12.01 -1.88 3.30
N TYR A 21 11.53 -1.59 2.09
CA TYR A 21 12.16 -1.99 0.84
C TYR A 21 13.10 -0.94 0.24
N GLY A 22 13.00 0.32 0.65
CA GLY A 22 13.78 1.43 0.09
C GLY A 22 13.31 1.87 -1.30
N ASP A 23 12.12 1.44 -1.74
CA ASP A 23 11.55 1.69 -3.06
C ASP A 23 10.02 1.82 -2.97
N THR A 24 9.40 2.34 -4.03
CA THR A 24 7.94 2.47 -4.17
C THR A 24 7.28 1.12 -4.48
N PRO A 25 6.01 0.90 -4.07
CA PRO A 25 5.28 -0.34 -4.34
C PRO A 25 4.72 -0.44 -5.77
N GLU A 26 5.20 0.36 -6.73
CA GLU A 26 4.68 0.37 -8.11
C GLU A 26 4.81 -1.00 -8.82
N ASP A 27 5.75 -1.84 -8.38
CA ASP A 27 5.97 -3.19 -8.91
C ASP A 27 4.85 -4.18 -8.53
N ILE A 28 4.14 -3.93 -7.42
CA ILE A 28 3.06 -4.76 -6.91
C ILE A 28 1.66 -4.14 -7.10
N LEU A 29 1.59 -2.84 -7.41
CA LEU A 29 0.34 -2.12 -7.64
C LEU A 29 -0.05 -2.12 -9.12
N LYS A 30 -1.36 -2.15 -9.38
CA LYS A 30 -1.94 -2.00 -10.71
C LYS A 30 -2.94 -0.86 -10.73
N ASP A 31 -3.05 -0.17 -11.86
CA ASP A 31 -3.95 0.97 -12.04
C ASP A 31 -5.44 0.61 -11.81
N GLU A 32 -5.82 -0.63 -12.12
CA GLU A 32 -7.18 -1.14 -11.98
C GLU A 32 -7.57 -1.50 -10.52
N MET A 33 -6.62 -1.49 -9.58
CA MET A 33 -6.87 -1.83 -8.19
C MET A 33 -7.60 -0.71 -7.46
N THR A 34 -8.61 -1.09 -6.68
CA THR A 34 -9.23 -0.20 -5.69
C THR A 34 -8.24 0.13 -4.57
N ASP A 35 -8.46 1.25 -3.86
CA ASP A 35 -7.59 1.64 -2.73
C ASP A 35 -7.47 0.52 -1.67
N TYR A 36 -8.56 -0.20 -1.42
CA TYR A 36 -8.56 -1.36 -0.53
C TYR A 36 -7.63 -2.48 -1.02
N GLU A 37 -7.65 -2.80 -2.31
CA GLU A 37 -6.77 -3.82 -2.90
C GLU A 37 -5.31 -3.38 -2.85
N LYS A 38 -5.03 -2.10 -3.12
CA LYS A 38 -3.67 -1.54 -3.04
C LYS A 38 -3.12 -1.66 -1.62
N ILE A 39 -3.89 -1.23 -0.61
CA ILE A 39 -3.52 -1.36 0.80
C ILE A 39 -3.19 -2.81 1.15
N LYS A 40 -4.07 -3.75 0.76
CA LYS A 40 -3.90 -5.16 1.08
C LYS A 40 -2.67 -5.76 0.40
N ALA A 41 -2.37 -5.40 -0.84
CA ALA A 41 -1.19 -5.88 -1.55
C ALA A 41 0.10 -5.41 -0.86
N ILE A 42 0.14 -4.14 -0.45
CA ILE A 42 1.28 -3.55 0.24
C ILE A 42 1.48 -4.20 1.63
N GLU A 43 0.41 -4.32 2.43
CA GLU A 43 0.45 -5.00 3.74
C GLU A 43 0.96 -6.45 3.61
N GLN A 44 0.50 -7.18 2.59
CA GLN A 44 0.94 -8.54 2.34
C GLN A 44 2.40 -8.64 1.91
N ALA A 45 2.91 -7.65 1.16
CA ALA A 45 4.31 -7.61 0.79
C ALA A 45 5.19 -7.40 2.03
N ILE A 46 4.85 -6.40 2.86
CA ILE A 46 5.54 -6.10 4.13
C ILE A 46 5.56 -7.33 5.06
N GLN A 47 4.42 -8.00 5.25
CA GLN A 47 4.31 -9.18 6.14
C GLN A 47 5.10 -10.42 5.69
N LYS A 48 5.46 -10.51 4.40
CA LYS A 48 6.22 -11.64 3.86
C LYS A 48 7.73 -11.52 4.11
N ARG A 49 8.17 -10.43 4.72
CA ARG A 49 9.57 -10.17 5.06
C ARG A 49 9.90 -10.62 6.48
#